data_AF-A0A7V2RPD0-F1
#
_entry.id   AF-A0A7V2RPD0-F1
#
_cell.length_a   1.000
_cell.length_b   1.000
_cell.length_c   1.000
_cell.angle_alpha   90.00
_cell.angle_beta   90.00
_cell.angle_gamma   90.00
#
_symmetry.space_group_name_H-M   'P 1'
#
loop_
_entity.id
_entity.type
_entity.pdbx_description
1 polymer ?
#
loop_
_entity_poly.entity_id
_entity_poly.type
_entity_poly.pdbx_seq_one_letter_code
_entity_poly.pdbx_strand_id
1 'polypeptide(L)'
;MKNIFFLLSVFFVFSNCKTPAQHSDWCLSECNAAGDEKKNTETIEKNKKPLGNDILVFPLRVGIVVNPAAPIYIDRQLIKKTVAILNEGFADAFITFDLIKIDTLFSTAKISELQSNGYMPYRQFSQEHDLPNTISLYLFDYEKDLCKKEGNSISCSRSGGFSYVMSRLTNNIVLSKFELGDHKVIVHEFGHFFGLYHTFEDYQFGKEKADGSNCATAGDRMCDTPADPGNVYSVYVNYSDCEMVGNIDPETGAEYHPMLNNYMAYYKPCYLKKYEFTEEQKTFIYNSSRSEIRRGFARK
;
A
#
# COMPACT_ATOMS: atom_id res chain seq x y z
N MET A 1 -29.11 -33.87 -53.07
CA MET A 1 -29.75 -32.70 -52.44
C MET A 1 -29.91 -32.94 -50.95
N LYS A 2 -29.05 -32.35 -50.11
CA LYS A 2 -29.40 -31.61 -48.88
C LYS A 2 -28.12 -31.35 -48.06
N ASN A 3 -27.86 -30.06 -47.96
CA ASN A 3 -26.75 -29.34 -47.34
C ASN A 3 -26.28 -29.88 -45.98
N ILE A 4 -24.97 -30.09 -45.86
CA ILE A 4 -24.27 -30.23 -44.57
C ILE A 4 -23.86 -28.82 -44.15
N PHE A 5 -24.47 -28.32 -43.07
CA PHE A 5 -24.07 -27.07 -42.41
C PHE A 5 -22.77 -27.31 -41.64
N PHE A 6 -21.70 -26.63 -42.03
CA PHE A 6 -20.46 -26.56 -41.25
C PHE A 6 -20.63 -25.48 -40.17
N LEU A 7 -20.86 -25.89 -38.92
CA LEU A 7 -20.78 -25.00 -37.77
C LEU A 7 -19.29 -24.81 -37.41
N LEU A 8 -18.72 -23.66 -37.77
CA LEU A 8 -17.45 -23.21 -37.21
C LEU A 8 -17.68 -22.81 -35.75
N SER A 9 -17.30 -23.69 -34.82
CA SER A 9 -17.11 -23.32 -33.42
C SER A 9 -15.78 -22.57 -33.29
N VAL A 10 -15.87 -21.25 -33.15
CA VAL A 10 -14.75 -20.40 -32.72
C VAL A 10 -14.45 -20.75 -31.27
N PHE A 11 -13.41 -21.55 -31.03
CA PHE A 11 -12.85 -21.73 -29.70
C PHE A 11 -12.17 -20.44 -29.27
N PHE A 12 -12.83 -19.66 -28.41
CA PHE A 12 -12.11 -18.69 -27.57
C PHE A 12 -11.22 -19.50 -26.63
N VAL A 13 -9.91 -19.47 -26.89
CA VAL A 13 -8.92 -19.86 -25.89
C VAL A 13 -8.94 -18.77 -24.83
N PHE A 14 -9.80 -18.95 -23.82
CA PHE A 14 -9.60 -18.27 -22.56
C PHE A 14 -8.27 -18.78 -22.01
N SER A 15 -7.27 -17.90 -22.01
CA SER A 15 -6.05 -18.11 -21.25
C SER A 15 -6.45 -18.16 -19.78
N ASN A 16 -6.79 -19.36 -19.31
CA ASN A 16 -6.93 -19.65 -17.90
C ASN A 16 -5.58 -19.35 -17.27
N CYS A 17 -5.51 -18.22 -16.56
CA CYS A 17 -4.42 -17.94 -15.64
C CYS A 17 -4.39 -19.10 -14.66
N LYS A 18 -3.37 -19.97 -14.78
CA LYS A 18 -3.19 -21.10 -13.87
C LYS A 18 -3.02 -20.52 -12.48
N THR A 19 -3.95 -20.78 -11.59
CA THR A 19 -3.82 -20.53 -10.15
C THR A 19 -2.63 -21.34 -9.63
N PRO A 20 -1.50 -20.70 -9.23
CA PRO A 20 -0.51 -21.37 -8.43
C PRO A 20 -1.05 -21.52 -6.99
N ALA A 21 -0.52 -22.50 -6.28
CA ALA A 21 -0.95 -22.89 -4.94
C ALA A 21 -1.12 -21.70 -3.98
N GLN A 22 -2.19 -21.74 -3.19
CA GLN A 22 -2.47 -20.81 -2.08
C GLN A 22 -1.25 -20.67 -1.18
N HIS A 23 -0.51 -19.58 -1.33
CA HIS A 23 0.34 -19.04 -0.30
C HIS A 23 -0.39 -17.85 0.33
N SER A 24 -0.54 -17.92 1.64
CA SER A 24 -1.25 -16.93 2.46
C SER A 24 -0.40 -15.67 2.58
N ASP A 25 -0.35 -14.88 1.51
CA ASP A 25 0.43 -13.65 1.50
C ASP A 25 -0.42 -12.47 1.94
N TRP A 26 0.09 -11.80 2.97
CA TRP A 26 -0.41 -10.54 3.48
C TRP A 26 -0.25 -9.49 2.37
N CYS A 27 -1.35 -8.92 1.91
CA CYS A 27 -1.43 -7.99 0.78
C CYS A 27 -0.97 -8.55 -0.58
N LEU A 28 -1.54 -9.69 -1.00
CA LEU A 28 -1.93 -9.83 -2.41
C LEU A 28 -3.15 -8.94 -2.69
N SER A 29 -3.02 -7.62 -2.44
CA SER A 29 -3.88 -6.70 -3.16
C SER A 29 -3.58 -6.99 -4.62
N GLU A 30 -4.60 -7.21 -5.46
CA GLU A 30 -4.36 -7.02 -6.88
C GLU A 30 -3.79 -5.59 -6.96
N CYS A 31 -2.48 -5.41 -7.19
CA CYS A 31 -1.81 -4.09 -7.21
C CYS A 31 -2.20 -3.27 -8.47
N ASN A 32 -3.40 -3.58 -8.97
CA ASN A 32 -4.14 -2.91 -10.00
C ASN A 32 -5.66 -3.00 -9.69
N ALA A 33 -6.04 -3.06 -8.41
CA ALA A 33 -7.41 -3.16 -7.94
C ALA A 33 -8.26 -1.96 -8.38
N ALA A 34 -7.63 -0.79 -8.56
CA ALA A 34 -8.26 0.37 -9.17
C ALA A 34 -8.24 0.33 -10.72
N GLY A 35 -7.29 -0.39 -11.31
CA GLY A 35 -7.11 -0.50 -12.76
C GLY A 35 -6.34 0.65 -13.41
N ASP A 36 -6.03 1.73 -12.68
CA ASP A 36 -5.37 2.94 -13.19
C ASP A 36 -3.98 3.19 -12.60
N GLU A 37 -3.55 2.36 -11.65
CA GLU A 37 -2.38 2.54 -10.79
C GLU A 37 -1.10 2.66 -11.62
N LYS A 38 -0.79 1.63 -12.43
CA LYS A 38 0.39 1.59 -13.31
C LYS A 38 0.45 2.77 -14.27
N LYS A 39 -0.69 3.11 -14.90
CA LYS A 39 -0.75 4.21 -15.86
C LYS A 39 -0.46 5.55 -15.17
N ASN A 40 -1.03 5.74 -13.98
CA ASN A 40 -0.86 6.98 -13.25
C ASN A 40 0.58 7.10 -12.72
N THR A 41 1.17 6.04 -12.16
CA THR A 41 2.56 6.05 -11.69
C THR A 41 3.57 6.26 -12.83
N GLU A 42 3.36 5.63 -14.00
CA GLU A 42 4.18 5.88 -15.19
C GLU A 42 4.06 7.33 -15.70
N THR A 43 2.89 7.93 -15.54
CA THR A 43 2.69 9.34 -15.88
C THR A 43 3.47 10.26 -14.93
N ILE A 44 3.56 9.92 -13.64
CA ILE A 44 4.39 10.66 -12.69
C ILE A 44 5.86 10.51 -13.06
N GLU A 45 6.34 9.28 -13.26
CA GLU A 45 7.75 9.00 -13.54
C GLU A 45 8.22 9.72 -14.82
N LYS A 46 7.40 9.70 -15.89
CA LYS A 46 7.70 10.40 -17.14
C LYS A 46 7.84 11.92 -16.97
N ASN A 47 7.13 12.52 -16.02
CA ASN A 47 7.11 13.96 -15.78
C ASN A 47 7.87 14.37 -14.52
N LYS A 48 8.62 13.43 -13.93
CA LYS A 48 9.31 13.60 -12.66
C LYS A 48 10.32 14.74 -12.75
N LYS A 49 10.26 15.62 -11.76
CA LYS A 49 11.22 16.70 -11.54
C LYS A 49 12.03 16.38 -10.30
N PRO A 50 13.21 17.00 -10.14
CA PRO A 50 13.93 16.94 -8.88
C PRO A 50 13.03 17.33 -7.70
N LEU A 51 13.33 16.79 -6.52
CA LEU A 51 12.65 17.14 -5.28
C LEU A 51 12.64 18.66 -5.10
N GLY A 52 11.45 19.22 -4.84
CA GLY A 52 11.29 20.64 -4.59
C GLY A 52 11.75 21.05 -3.19
N ASN A 53 11.41 22.28 -2.80
CA ASN A 53 11.75 22.82 -1.48
C ASN A 53 10.57 23.53 -0.78
N ASP A 54 9.42 23.64 -1.43
CA ASP A 54 8.19 24.14 -0.86
C ASP A 54 7.43 23.02 -0.14
N ILE A 55 6.95 23.34 1.07
CA ILE A 55 6.18 22.41 1.88
C ILE A 55 4.74 22.36 1.35
N LEU A 56 4.27 21.16 1.02
CA LEU A 56 2.90 20.90 0.60
C LEU A 56 2.04 20.51 1.81
N VAL A 57 0.98 21.29 2.07
CA VAL A 57 0.09 21.07 3.21
C VAL A 57 -1.21 20.41 2.73
N PHE A 58 -1.48 19.19 3.19
CA PHE A 58 -2.72 18.47 2.90
C PHE A 58 -3.70 18.55 4.07
N PRO A 59 -4.94 19.02 3.85
CA PRO A 59 -6.00 18.93 4.83
C PRO A 59 -6.36 17.47 5.08
N LEU A 60 -6.22 17.04 6.32
CA LEU A 60 -6.52 15.69 6.78
C LEU A 60 -7.78 15.72 7.65
N ARG A 61 -8.75 14.90 7.27
CA ARG A 61 -9.89 14.54 8.12
C ARG A 61 -9.69 13.13 8.66
N VAL A 62 -10.00 12.91 9.92
CA VAL A 62 -10.06 11.58 10.53
C VAL A 62 -11.51 11.20 10.82
N GLY A 63 -12.02 10.17 10.14
CA GLY A 63 -13.35 9.60 10.39
C GLY A 63 -13.25 8.35 11.25
N ILE A 64 -13.72 8.42 12.49
CA ILE A 64 -13.76 7.27 13.41
C ILE A 64 -15.01 6.46 13.10
N VAL A 65 -14.85 5.27 12.51
CA VAL A 65 -15.98 4.39 12.22
C VAL A 65 -16.31 3.58 13.47
N VAL A 66 -17.52 3.73 13.98
CA VAL A 66 -18.01 3.10 15.21
C VAL A 66 -19.11 2.13 14.86
N ASN A 67 -18.93 0.87 15.25
CA ASN A 67 -20.00 -0.11 15.20
C ASN A 67 -21.04 0.20 16.29
N PRO A 68 -22.31 0.51 15.94
CA PRO A 68 -23.33 0.83 16.93
C PRO A 68 -23.62 -0.30 17.92
N ALA A 69 -23.39 -1.56 17.53
CA ALA A 69 -23.62 -2.72 18.37
C ALA A 69 -22.49 -2.97 19.39
N ALA A 70 -21.29 -2.46 19.11
CA ALA A 70 -20.11 -2.66 19.96
C ALA A 70 -19.16 -1.44 19.84
N PRO A 71 -19.51 -0.29 20.43
CA PRO A 71 -18.77 0.94 20.19
C PRO A 71 -17.39 0.89 20.85
N ILE A 72 -16.34 1.02 20.03
CA ILE A 72 -14.96 1.21 20.48
C ILE A 72 -14.58 2.67 20.27
N TYR A 73 -14.39 3.36 21.39
CA TYR A 73 -13.93 4.75 21.41
C TYR A 73 -12.41 4.81 21.47
N ILE A 74 -11.84 5.79 20.76
CA ILE A 74 -10.41 6.01 20.65
C ILE A 74 -10.07 7.36 21.28
N ASP A 75 -8.98 7.38 22.04
CA ASP A 75 -8.44 8.63 22.59
C ASP A 75 -7.99 9.57 21.47
N ARG A 76 -8.47 10.81 21.50
CA ARG A 76 -8.05 11.87 20.58
C ARG A 76 -6.55 12.13 20.64
N GLN A 77 -5.89 11.91 21.77
CA GLN A 77 -4.43 12.06 21.86
C GLN A 77 -3.70 10.99 21.05
N LEU A 78 -4.23 9.77 21.00
CA LEU A 78 -3.67 8.72 20.17
C LEU A 78 -3.78 9.09 18.68
N ILE A 79 -4.92 9.62 18.25
CA ILE A 79 -5.10 10.13 16.88
C ILE A 79 -4.07 11.23 16.56
N LYS A 80 -3.90 12.21 17.46
CA LYS A 80 -2.92 13.28 17.27
C LYS A 80 -1.48 12.74 17.19
N LYS A 81 -1.13 11.76 18.02
CA LYS A 81 0.16 11.07 17.95
C LYS A 81 0.35 10.38 16.61
N THR A 82 -0.67 9.68 16.11
CA THR A 82 -0.64 9.04 14.80
C THR A 82 -0.44 10.04 13.65
N VAL A 83 -1.09 11.21 13.71
CA VAL A 83 -0.86 12.28 12.73
C VAL A 83 0.54 12.89 12.86
N ALA A 84 1.10 12.97 14.06
CA ALA A 84 2.48 13.42 14.26
C ALA A 84 3.50 12.44 13.63
N ILE A 85 3.29 11.14 13.81
CA ILE A 85 4.09 10.08 13.16
C ILE A 85 4.01 10.20 11.64
N LEU A 86 2.81 10.40 11.10
CA LEU A 86 2.61 10.59 9.66
C LEU A 86 3.40 11.81 9.15
N ASN A 87 3.33 12.93 9.85
CA ASN A 87 4.09 14.13 9.51
C ASN A 87 5.60 13.92 9.60
N GLU A 88 6.09 13.16 10.59
CA GLU A 88 7.51 12.82 10.72
C GLU A 88 7.99 11.99 9.51
N GLY A 89 7.25 10.96 9.11
CA GLY A 89 7.64 10.09 8.00
C GLY A 89 7.65 10.76 6.62
N PHE A 90 6.86 11.83 6.44
CA PHE A 90 6.75 12.56 5.18
C PHE A 90 7.52 13.90 5.16
N ALA A 91 8.16 14.28 6.27
CA ALA A 91 8.85 15.56 6.41
C ALA A 91 9.95 15.75 5.35
N ASP A 92 10.75 14.71 5.10
CA ASP A 92 11.85 14.74 4.12
C ASP A 92 11.36 14.76 2.66
N ALA A 93 10.08 14.47 2.42
CA ALA A 93 9.43 14.65 1.12
C ALA A 93 8.72 16.02 1.01
N PHE A 94 8.95 16.95 1.95
CA PHE A 94 8.31 18.26 2.04
C PHE A 94 6.78 18.20 2.06
N ILE A 95 6.21 17.20 2.73
CA ILE A 95 4.77 17.01 2.84
C ILE A 95 4.35 17.04 4.30
N THR A 96 3.26 17.75 4.58
CA THR A 96 2.64 17.80 5.89
C THR A 96 1.12 17.68 5.80
N PHE A 97 0.52 17.14 6.86
CA PHE A 97 -0.91 16.90 7.00
C PHE A 97 -1.45 17.73 8.16
N ASP A 98 -2.37 18.63 7.83
CA ASP A 98 -3.06 19.48 8.80
C ASP A 98 -4.37 18.79 9.23
N LEU A 99 -4.48 18.42 10.50
CA LEU A 99 -5.68 17.76 11.04
C LEU A 99 -6.81 18.78 11.19
N ILE A 100 -7.66 18.88 10.16
CA ILE A 100 -8.73 19.88 10.12
C ILE A 100 -10.03 19.42 10.79
N LYS A 101 -10.24 18.11 10.92
CA LYS A 101 -11.48 17.55 11.47
C LYS A 101 -11.28 16.13 12.01
N ILE A 102 -11.90 15.85 13.15
CA ILE A 102 -12.15 14.49 13.63
C ILE A 102 -13.67 14.35 13.80
N ASP A 103 -14.29 13.42 13.07
CA ASP A 103 -15.70 13.08 13.23
C ASP A 103 -15.93 11.58 13.45
N THR A 104 -17.14 11.24 13.86
CA THR A 104 -17.58 9.88 14.12
C THR A 104 -18.58 9.48 13.04
N LEU A 105 -18.36 8.31 12.44
CA LEU A 105 -19.24 7.69 11.46
C LEU A 105 -19.80 6.40 12.07
N PHE A 106 -21.07 6.11 11.84
CA PHE A 106 -21.68 4.88 12.33
C PHE A 106 -21.82 3.89 11.18
N SER A 107 -21.18 2.74 11.31
CA SER A 107 -21.27 1.67 10.31
C SER A 107 -21.00 0.32 10.96
N THR A 108 -21.67 -0.72 10.47
CA THR A 108 -21.39 -2.12 10.85
C THR A 108 -20.34 -2.77 9.97
N ALA A 109 -19.87 -2.07 8.92
CA ALA A 109 -18.90 -2.60 7.98
C ALA A 109 -17.56 -2.90 8.67
N LYS A 110 -16.93 -4.01 8.25
CA LYS A 110 -15.59 -4.40 8.72
C LYS A 110 -14.54 -4.03 7.68
N ILE A 111 -13.30 -3.84 8.15
CA ILE A 111 -12.16 -3.56 7.26
C ILE A 111 -11.97 -4.66 6.20
N SER A 112 -12.18 -5.93 6.55
CA SER A 112 -12.06 -7.07 5.63
C SER A 112 -13.14 -7.06 4.53
N GLU A 113 -14.36 -6.62 4.87
CA GLU A 113 -15.49 -6.54 3.95
C GLU A 113 -15.24 -5.47 2.88
N LEU A 114 -14.54 -4.40 3.22
CA LEU A 114 -14.14 -3.36 2.27
C LEU A 114 -13.23 -3.89 1.16
N GLN A 115 -12.42 -4.91 1.45
CA GLN A 115 -11.48 -5.51 0.51
C GLN A 115 -12.13 -6.62 -0.35
N SER A 116 -13.39 -6.97 -0.08
CA SER A 116 -14.12 -7.99 -0.82
C SER A 116 -14.57 -7.51 -2.21
N ASN A 117 -14.91 -8.46 -3.09
CA ASN A 117 -15.49 -8.18 -4.42
C ASN A 117 -14.70 -7.13 -5.23
N GLY A 118 -13.37 -7.27 -5.28
CA GLY A 118 -12.49 -6.33 -5.99
C GLY A 118 -12.61 -4.91 -5.45
N TYR A 119 -12.71 -4.76 -4.12
CA TYR A 119 -12.82 -3.48 -3.40
C TYR A 119 -14.08 -2.65 -3.74
N MET A 120 -15.15 -3.28 -4.27
CA MET A 120 -16.42 -2.58 -4.52
C MET A 120 -16.99 -1.91 -3.25
N PRO A 121 -17.04 -2.57 -2.07
CA PRO A 121 -17.59 -1.93 -0.87
C PRO A 121 -16.72 -0.76 -0.38
N TYR A 122 -15.40 -0.85 -0.56
CA TYR A 122 -14.49 0.27 -0.32
C TYR A 122 -14.84 1.49 -1.19
N ARG A 123 -15.06 1.28 -2.49
CA ARG A 123 -15.47 2.37 -3.40
C ARG A 123 -16.79 2.99 -3.00
N GLN A 124 -17.78 2.18 -2.64
CA GLN A 124 -19.08 2.67 -2.19
C GLN A 124 -18.96 3.49 -0.91
N PHE A 125 -18.25 2.97 0.10
CA PHE A 125 -18.02 3.68 1.36
C PHE A 125 -17.32 5.03 1.12
N SER A 126 -16.34 5.05 0.22
CA SER A 126 -15.62 6.26 -0.16
C SER A 126 -16.54 7.28 -0.84
N GLN A 127 -17.38 6.85 -1.79
CA GLN A 127 -18.35 7.72 -2.47
C GLN A 127 -19.35 8.37 -1.50
N GLU A 128 -19.72 7.67 -0.44
CA GLU A 128 -20.67 8.16 0.57
C GLU A 128 -20.05 9.13 1.59
N HIS A 129 -18.75 9.01 1.86
CA HIS A 129 -18.13 9.68 3.00
C HIS A 129 -16.98 10.63 2.67
N ASP A 130 -16.36 10.52 1.49
CA ASP A 130 -15.24 11.36 1.10
C ASP A 130 -15.67 12.82 0.95
N LEU A 131 -14.87 13.73 1.51
CA LEU A 131 -15.07 15.15 1.34
C LEU A 131 -14.22 15.66 0.19
N PRO A 132 -14.72 16.60 -0.63
CA PRO A 132 -13.91 17.22 -1.66
C PRO A 132 -12.72 17.96 -1.04
N ASN A 133 -11.61 18.05 -1.78
CA ASN A 133 -10.42 18.82 -1.43
C ASN A 133 -9.81 18.48 -0.05
N THR A 134 -10.01 17.27 0.44
CA THR A 134 -9.53 16.78 1.74
C THR A 134 -9.09 15.33 1.61
N ILE A 135 -7.98 14.95 2.25
CA ILE A 135 -7.63 13.54 2.43
C ILE A 135 -8.36 13.02 3.67
N SER A 136 -9.05 11.88 3.56
CA SER A 136 -9.69 11.25 4.71
C SER A 136 -8.91 10.03 5.21
N LEU A 137 -8.76 9.89 6.52
CA LEU A 137 -8.29 8.67 7.17
C LEU A 137 -9.46 8.04 7.92
N TYR A 138 -9.94 6.88 7.47
CA TYR A 138 -11.02 6.17 8.12
C TYR A 138 -10.48 5.08 9.06
N LEU A 139 -10.93 5.14 10.32
CA LEU A 139 -10.48 4.24 11.37
C LEU A 139 -11.53 3.17 11.64
N PHE A 140 -11.24 1.93 11.25
CA PHE A 140 -12.13 0.78 11.42
C PHE A 140 -11.73 -0.07 12.63
N ASP A 141 -12.72 -0.73 13.24
CA ASP A 141 -12.45 -1.76 14.24
C ASP A 141 -11.69 -2.93 13.61
N TYR A 142 -10.77 -3.52 14.38
CA TYR A 142 -10.06 -4.72 13.96
C TYR A 142 -10.91 -5.96 14.22
N GLU A 143 -10.74 -6.99 13.39
CA GLU A 143 -11.40 -8.27 13.62
C GLU A 143 -10.74 -9.00 14.79
N LYS A 144 -11.55 -9.50 15.74
CA LYS A 144 -11.05 -10.27 16.89
C LYS A 144 -10.52 -11.64 16.46
N ASP A 145 -11.11 -12.21 15.41
CA ASP A 145 -10.77 -13.54 14.90
C ASP A 145 -9.74 -13.44 13.77
N LEU A 146 -8.47 -13.23 14.16
CA LEU A 146 -7.35 -13.04 13.24
C LEU A 146 -6.93 -14.31 12.49
N CYS A 147 -7.36 -15.47 12.96
CA CYS A 147 -6.91 -16.77 12.46
C CYS A 147 -8.09 -17.60 11.95
N LYS A 148 -8.00 -18.04 10.70
CA LYS A 148 -8.93 -18.99 10.08
C LYS A 148 -8.29 -20.37 10.08
N LYS A 149 -9.10 -21.38 10.38
CA LYS A 149 -8.67 -22.78 10.31
C LYS A 149 -9.40 -23.45 9.14
N GLU A 150 -8.62 -23.90 8.16
CA GLU A 150 -9.12 -24.70 7.03
C GLU A 150 -8.42 -26.06 7.06
N GLY A 151 -9.14 -27.08 7.54
CA GLY A 151 -8.58 -28.43 7.76
C GLY A 151 -7.47 -28.41 8.83
N ASN A 152 -6.26 -28.85 8.44
CA ASN A 152 -5.06 -28.84 9.30
C ASN A 152 -4.24 -27.55 9.15
N SER A 153 -4.64 -26.64 8.25
CA SER A 153 -3.95 -25.37 8.03
C SER A 153 -4.59 -24.28 8.88
N ILE A 154 -3.75 -23.51 9.58
CA ILE A 154 -4.15 -22.29 10.28
C ILE A 154 -3.51 -21.13 9.54
N SER A 155 -4.32 -20.23 8.99
CA SER A 155 -3.87 -18.98 8.40
C SER A 155 -4.29 -17.84 9.31
N CYS A 156 -3.32 -17.05 9.77
CA CYS A 156 -3.58 -15.85 10.54
C CYS A 156 -3.23 -14.64 9.68
N SER A 157 -4.18 -13.75 9.45
CA SER A 157 -3.94 -12.50 8.73
C SER A 157 -4.70 -11.35 9.37
N ARG A 158 -4.08 -10.18 9.34
CA ARG A 158 -4.69 -8.94 9.76
C ARG A 158 -4.42 -7.87 8.71
N SER A 159 -5.48 -7.19 8.28
CA SER A 159 -5.35 -5.97 7.50
C SER A 159 -5.06 -4.81 8.46
N GLY A 160 -3.83 -4.28 8.41
CA GLY A 160 -3.43 -3.10 9.17
C GLY A 160 -4.03 -1.83 8.58
N GLY A 161 -4.00 -1.71 7.26
CA GLY A 161 -4.67 -0.68 6.50
C GLY A 161 -4.67 -1.06 5.03
N PHE A 162 -5.20 -0.15 4.20
CA PHE A 162 -5.04 -0.17 2.75
C PHE A 162 -5.41 1.20 2.17
N SER A 163 -4.89 1.48 0.98
CA SER A 163 -5.36 2.55 0.10
C SER A 163 -5.19 2.14 -1.36
N TYR A 164 -5.81 2.87 -2.29
CA TYR A 164 -5.50 2.67 -3.71
C TYR A 164 -4.19 3.36 -4.09
N VAL A 165 -3.34 2.64 -4.83
CA VAL A 165 -2.07 3.18 -5.31
C VAL A 165 -2.32 4.20 -6.41
N MET A 166 -1.99 5.47 -6.14
CA MET A 166 -2.11 6.58 -7.09
C MET A 166 -3.44 6.63 -7.89
N SER A 167 -4.57 6.30 -7.27
CA SER A 167 -5.86 6.29 -7.97
C SER A 167 -6.69 7.55 -7.76
N ARG A 168 -7.55 7.87 -8.75
CA ARG A 168 -8.61 8.90 -8.63
C ARG A 168 -9.90 8.37 -8.01
N LEU A 169 -10.03 7.05 -7.81
CA LEU A 169 -11.28 6.43 -7.35
C LEU A 169 -11.65 6.82 -5.91
N THR A 170 -10.66 7.10 -5.07
CA THR A 170 -10.84 7.52 -3.67
C THR A 170 -9.86 8.62 -3.31
N ASN A 171 -10.20 9.40 -2.28
CA ASN A 171 -9.28 10.39 -1.69
C ASN A 171 -8.93 10.06 -0.24
N ASN A 172 -9.06 8.79 0.14
CA ASN A 172 -8.95 8.35 1.51
C ASN A 172 -8.02 7.15 1.69
N ILE A 173 -7.67 6.93 2.94
CA ILE A 173 -6.90 5.80 3.45
C ILE A 173 -7.74 5.11 4.52
N VAL A 174 -7.74 3.79 4.52
CA VAL A 174 -8.38 2.98 5.56
C VAL A 174 -7.31 2.42 6.49
N LEU A 175 -7.51 2.56 7.79
CA LEU A 175 -6.60 2.05 8.82
C LEU A 175 -7.40 1.35 9.91
N SER A 176 -6.87 0.23 10.38
CA SER A 176 -7.35 -0.43 11.57
C SER A 176 -7.00 0.42 12.80
N LYS A 177 -7.95 0.58 13.72
CA LYS A 177 -7.75 1.27 15.01
C LYS A 177 -6.61 0.65 15.84
N PHE A 178 -6.26 -0.61 15.59
CA PHE A 178 -5.13 -1.26 16.26
C PHE A 178 -3.79 -0.61 15.87
N GLU A 179 -3.66 -0.14 14.64
CA GLU A 179 -2.40 0.40 14.11
C GLU A 179 -2.17 1.87 14.51
N LEU A 180 -3.08 2.44 15.29
CA LEU A 180 -2.93 3.80 15.76
C LEU A 180 -1.69 3.93 16.65
N GLY A 181 -0.74 4.73 16.19
CA GLY A 181 0.51 5.00 16.89
C GLY A 181 1.63 4.05 16.49
N ASP A 182 1.38 3.11 15.57
CA ASP A 182 2.43 2.39 14.86
C ASP A 182 3.19 3.37 13.95
N HIS A 183 4.52 3.27 13.96
CA HIS A 183 5.40 4.19 13.25
C HIS A 183 5.48 3.90 11.75
N LYS A 184 5.07 2.73 11.30
CA LYS A 184 5.22 2.26 9.93
C LYS A 184 3.91 2.23 9.18
N VAL A 185 2.88 1.57 9.73
CA VAL A 185 1.68 1.20 8.95
C VAL A 185 0.97 2.44 8.38
N ILE A 186 0.74 3.50 9.16
CA ILE A 186 0.10 4.70 8.60
C ILE A 186 0.93 5.36 7.50
N VAL A 187 2.25 5.42 7.68
CA VAL A 187 3.15 6.03 6.70
C VAL A 187 3.19 5.19 5.41
N HIS A 188 3.19 3.87 5.56
CA HIS A 188 3.11 2.88 4.50
C HIS A 188 1.85 3.07 3.64
N GLU A 189 0.66 3.12 4.27
CA GLU A 189 -0.59 3.27 3.53
C GLU A 189 -0.70 4.62 2.81
N PHE A 190 -0.13 5.68 3.38
CA PHE A 190 -0.02 6.96 2.70
C PHE A 190 1.03 6.91 1.57
N GLY A 191 2.09 6.12 1.70
CA GLY A 191 3.05 5.86 0.63
C GLY A 191 2.37 5.30 -0.62
N HIS A 192 1.51 4.28 -0.44
CA HIS A 192 0.63 3.79 -1.50
C HIS A 192 -0.28 4.88 -2.06
N PHE A 193 -0.93 5.67 -1.21
CA PHE A 193 -1.78 6.77 -1.65
C PHE A 193 -1.05 7.78 -2.56
N PHE A 194 0.25 8.00 -2.32
CA PHE A 194 1.15 8.80 -3.17
C PHE A 194 1.88 8.01 -4.27
N GLY A 195 1.52 6.75 -4.47
CA GLY A 195 1.88 5.95 -5.63
C GLY A 195 3.13 5.09 -5.48
N LEU A 196 3.65 4.92 -4.26
CA LEU A 196 4.72 3.95 -4.03
C LEU A 196 4.14 2.54 -4.04
N TYR A 197 4.91 1.61 -4.60
CA TYR A 197 4.66 0.18 -4.51
C TYR A 197 5.37 -0.40 -3.28
N HIS A 198 5.07 -1.66 -2.95
CA HIS A 198 5.93 -2.40 -2.04
C HIS A 198 7.33 -2.54 -2.65
N THR A 199 8.38 -2.55 -1.81
CA THR A 199 9.76 -2.77 -2.26
C THR A 199 9.95 -4.10 -3.01
N PHE A 200 9.08 -5.08 -2.76
CA PHE A 200 9.07 -6.43 -3.31
C PHE A 200 7.88 -6.66 -4.28
N GLU A 201 7.54 -5.68 -5.13
CA GLU A 201 6.37 -5.72 -6.04
C GLU A 201 6.56 -6.67 -7.26
N ASP A 202 7.00 -7.89 -6.98
CA ASP A 202 7.37 -8.91 -7.94
C ASP A 202 6.15 -9.51 -8.67
N TYR A 203 5.00 -9.56 -8.00
CA TYR A 203 3.78 -10.12 -8.59
C TYR A 203 3.29 -9.31 -9.79
N GLN A 204 3.38 -7.98 -9.70
CA GLN A 204 2.91 -7.08 -10.74
C GLN A 204 3.98 -6.77 -11.80
N PHE A 205 5.23 -6.57 -11.38
CA PHE A 205 6.30 -6.08 -12.27
C PHE A 205 7.41 -7.09 -12.53
N GLY A 206 7.33 -8.27 -11.91
CA GLY A 206 8.37 -9.29 -11.99
C GLY A 206 9.49 -9.06 -10.97
N LYS A 207 10.25 -10.11 -10.73
CA LYS A 207 11.31 -10.16 -9.73
C LYS A 207 12.43 -9.17 -10.02
N GLU A 208 12.74 -8.29 -9.06
CA GLU A 208 13.93 -7.46 -9.13
C GLU A 208 15.19 -8.29 -8.85
N LYS A 209 16.22 -8.11 -9.69
CA LYS A 209 17.50 -8.80 -9.57
C LYS A 209 18.36 -8.14 -8.49
N ALA A 210 19.06 -8.95 -7.71
CA ALA A 210 19.90 -8.46 -6.62
C ALA A 210 21.04 -7.53 -7.07
N ASP A 211 21.45 -7.61 -8.35
CA ASP A 211 22.45 -6.70 -8.94
C ASP A 211 21.87 -5.35 -9.42
N GLY A 212 20.55 -5.14 -9.28
CA GLY A 212 19.83 -3.93 -9.70
C GLY A 212 19.69 -3.76 -11.22
N SER A 213 20.07 -4.76 -12.03
CA SER A 213 20.11 -4.62 -13.50
C SER A 213 18.75 -4.38 -14.16
N ASN A 214 17.64 -4.65 -13.46
CA ASN A 214 16.27 -4.46 -13.94
C ASN A 214 15.40 -3.57 -13.03
N CYS A 215 15.99 -2.83 -12.09
CA CYS A 215 15.30 -1.99 -11.10
C CYS A 215 14.28 -1.01 -11.70
N ALA A 216 14.50 -0.49 -12.91
CA ALA A 216 13.55 0.45 -13.54
C ALA A 216 12.22 -0.21 -13.99
N THR A 217 12.15 -1.54 -14.01
CA THR A 217 11.04 -2.30 -14.63
C THR A 217 10.47 -3.43 -13.78
N ALA A 218 11.17 -3.81 -12.72
CA ALA A 218 10.84 -4.91 -11.81
C ALA A 218 10.82 -4.40 -10.36
N GLY A 219 10.31 -5.20 -9.42
CA GLY A 219 10.14 -4.77 -8.03
C GLY A 219 9.30 -3.49 -7.92
N ASP A 220 9.70 -2.58 -7.04
CA ASP A 220 9.00 -1.30 -6.81
C ASP A 220 9.21 -0.24 -7.90
N ARG A 221 10.06 -0.55 -8.88
CA ARG A 221 10.46 0.31 -10.00
C ARG A 221 11.29 1.54 -9.60
N MET A 222 12.00 1.47 -8.47
CA MET A 222 12.91 2.52 -7.99
C MET A 222 14.33 1.95 -7.90
N CYS A 223 15.30 2.61 -8.54
CA CYS A 223 16.66 2.08 -8.63
C CYS A 223 17.55 2.45 -7.44
N ASP A 224 17.10 3.36 -6.56
CA ASP A 224 17.78 3.61 -5.29
C ASP A 224 17.22 2.80 -4.11
N THR A 225 16.11 2.07 -4.33
CA THR A 225 15.66 1.01 -3.45
C THR A 225 16.46 -0.26 -3.81
N PRO A 226 17.24 -0.85 -2.89
CA PRO A 226 17.87 -2.13 -3.16
C PRO A 226 16.82 -3.23 -3.35
N ALA A 227 17.06 -4.13 -4.30
CA ALA A 227 16.17 -5.23 -4.61
C ALA A 227 15.72 -5.99 -3.35
N ASP A 228 14.40 -6.11 -3.19
CA ASP A 228 13.77 -6.73 -2.04
C ASP A 228 13.13 -8.06 -2.42
N PRO A 229 13.64 -9.20 -1.91
CA PRO A 229 13.08 -10.52 -2.22
C PRO A 229 11.76 -10.79 -1.46
N GLY A 230 11.34 -9.89 -0.57
CA GLY A 230 10.13 -9.98 0.22
C GLY A 230 10.35 -10.56 1.62
N ASN A 231 9.34 -10.40 2.47
CA ASN A 231 9.36 -10.83 3.87
C ASN A 231 9.30 -12.35 4.06
N VAL A 232 8.94 -13.11 3.02
CA VAL A 232 9.02 -14.58 3.02
C VAL A 232 10.47 -15.08 3.22
N TYR A 233 11.46 -14.25 2.88
CA TYR A 233 12.89 -14.50 3.12
C TYR A 233 13.39 -13.90 4.43
N SER A 234 12.50 -13.49 5.34
CA SER A 234 12.88 -12.91 6.64
C SER A 234 13.68 -13.85 7.56
N VAL A 235 13.75 -15.15 7.24
CA VAL A 235 14.63 -16.12 7.91
C VAL A 235 16.12 -15.80 7.70
N TYR A 236 16.47 -15.13 6.60
CA TYR A 236 17.83 -14.68 6.28
C TYR A 236 18.17 -13.33 6.92
N VAL A 237 17.22 -12.69 7.60
CA VAL A 237 17.41 -11.38 8.23
C VAL A 237 17.99 -11.54 9.62
N ASN A 238 19.16 -10.95 9.83
CA ASN A 238 19.70 -10.70 11.16
C ASN A 238 19.16 -9.36 11.68
N TYR A 239 18.15 -9.41 12.54
CA TYR A 239 17.55 -8.21 13.15
C TYR A 239 18.43 -7.51 14.19
N SER A 240 19.54 -8.13 14.61
CA SER A 240 20.52 -7.47 15.48
C SER A 240 21.41 -6.52 14.67
N ASP A 241 21.78 -6.93 13.45
CA ASP A 241 22.62 -6.13 12.56
C ASP A 241 21.79 -5.34 11.53
N CYS A 242 20.50 -5.64 11.42
CA CYS A 242 19.55 -5.04 10.49
C CYS A 242 19.98 -5.23 9.02
N GLU A 243 20.41 -6.46 8.70
CA GLU A 243 20.89 -6.88 7.38
C GLU A 243 20.34 -8.26 7.03
N MET A 244 20.09 -8.49 5.73
CA MET A 244 19.85 -9.83 5.18
C MET A 244 21.18 -10.43 4.75
N VAL A 245 21.42 -11.70 5.11
CA VAL A 245 22.66 -12.42 4.78
C VAL A 245 22.34 -13.84 4.31
N GLY A 246 23.01 -14.28 3.26
CA GLY A 246 22.96 -15.62 2.70
C GLY A 246 21.85 -15.84 1.66
N ASN A 247 21.08 -14.82 1.29
CA ASN A 247 20.06 -14.93 0.26
C ASN A 247 20.63 -14.53 -1.11
N ILE A 248 21.05 -15.52 -1.88
CA ILE A 248 21.68 -15.32 -3.19
C ILE A 248 20.64 -15.40 -4.30
N ASP A 249 20.64 -14.41 -5.18
CA ASP A 249 19.86 -14.42 -6.39
C ASP A 249 20.38 -15.46 -7.39
N PRO A 250 19.61 -16.49 -7.74
CA PRO A 250 20.09 -17.58 -8.60
C PRO A 250 20.40 -17.13 -10.04
N GLU A 251 19.83 -16.01 -10.50
CA GLU A 251 20.05 -15.51 -11.86
C GLU A 251 21.35 -14.72 -12.01
N THR A 252 21.69 -13.92 -11.00
CA THR A 252 22.83 -12.99 -11.05
C THR A 252 24.02 -13.45 -10.22
N GLY A 253 23.78 -14.34 -9.25
CA GLY A 253 24.76 -14.73 -8.24
C GLY A 253 25.05 -13.63 -7.20
N ALA A 254 24.37 -12.48 -7.28
CA ALA A 254 24.46 -11.40 -6.30
C ALA A 254 23.61 -11.71 -5.07
N GLU A 255 23.98 -11.14 -3.94
CA GLU A 255 23.26 -11.31 -2.68
C GLU A 255 22.24 -10.18 -2.49
N TYR A 256 21.05 -10.52 -2.00
CA TYR A 256 20.02 -9.54 -1.68
C TYR A 256 20.39 -8.76 -0.40
N HIS A 257 20.43 -7.44 -0.53
CA HIS A 257 20.64 -6.50 0.58
C HIS A 257 19.48 -5.48 0.67
N PRO A 258 18.23 -5.92 0.92
CA PRO A 258 17.08 -5.03 0.98
C PRO A 258 17.19 -3.98 2.08
N MET A 259 16.59 -2.82 1.84
CA MET A 259 16.44 -1.77 2.84
C MET A 259 15.34 -2.15 3.85
N LEU A 260 15.69 -2.91 4.89
CA LEU A 260 14.74 -3.46 5.87
C LEU A 260 13.91 -2.39 6.62
N ASN A 261 14.46 -1.19 6.79
CA ASN A 261 13.83 -0.04 7.42
C ASN A 261 13.07 0.85 6.40
N ASN A 262 12.86 0.40 5.16
CA ASN A 262 12.01 1.13 4.24
C ASN A 262 10.55 1.08 4.71
N TYR A 263 9.84 2.22 4.65
CA TYR A 263 8.41 2.26 4.99
C TYR A 263 7.57 1.31 4.13
N MET A 264 7.97 1.07 2.87
CA MET A 264 7.26 0.22 1.90
C MET A 264 7.64 -1.28 1.96
N ALA A 265 8.60 -1.66 2.80
CA ALA A 265 8.99 -3.07 2.99
C ALA A 265 8.13 -3.75 4.06
N TYR A 266 8.11 -5.09 4.13
CA TYR A 266 7.30 -5.87 5.11
C TYR A 266 8.11 -6.52 6.24
N TYR A 267 9.36 -6.12 6.41
CA TYR A 267 10.20 -6.60 7.50
C TYR A 267 9.76 -6.06 8.87
N LYS A 268 10.10 -6.82 9.92
CA LYS A 268 9.88 -6.41 11.32
C LYS A 268 10.75 -5.19 11.64
N PRO A 269 10.39 -4.40 12.67
CA PRO A 269 11.20 -3.27 13.11
C PRO A 269 12.64 -3.67 13.41
N CYS A 270 13.56 -3.01 12.71
CA CYS A 270 14.99 -3.03 12.96
C CYS A 270 15.30 -1.91 13.96
N TYR A 271 15.32 -2.22 15.26
CA TYR A 271 15.37 -1.18 16.32
C TYR A 271 16.59 -0.24 16.28
N LEU A 272 17.64 -0.59 15.51
CA LEU A 272 18.82 0.25 15.30
C LEU A 272 18.67 1.25 14.14
N LYS A 273 17.69 1.06 13.25
CA LYS A 273 17.46 1.90 12.07
C LYS A 273 16.06 2.53 12.16
N LYS A 274 15.98 3.85 11.99
CA LYS A 274 14.68 4.52 11.87
C LYS A 274 14.05 4.17 10.53
N TYR A 275 12.72 4.13 10.46
CA TYR A 275 12.07 3.99 9.16
C TYR A 275 12.32 5.21 8.29
N GLU A 276 12.47 4.99 6.98
CA GLU A 276 12.66 6.06 6.02
C GLU A 276 12.18 5.63 4.61
N PHE A 277 11.97 6.63 3.75
CA PHE A 277 11.86 6.43 2.30
C PHE A 277 13.24 6.65 1.66
N THR A 278 13.48 6.07 0.49
CA THR A 278 14.65 6.41 -0.34
C THR A 278 14.51 7.80 -0.96
N GLU A 279 15.57 8.33 -1.56
CA GLU A 279 15.55 9.66 -2.19
C GLU A 279 14.65 9.70 -3.44
N GLU A 280 14.64 8.61 -4.20
CA GLU A 280 13.79 8.43 -5.36
C GLU A 280 12.32 8.31 -4.93
N GLN A 281 12.03 7.59 -3.86
CA GLN A 281 10.69 7.52 -3.25
C GLN A 281 10.23 8.90 -2.76
N LYS A 282 11.06 9.65 -2.03
CA LYS A 282 10.74 11.03 -1.59
C LYS A 282 10.43 11.94 -2.78
N THR A 283 11.27 11.89 -3.81
CA THR A 283 11.09 12.64 -5.06
C THR A 283 9.78 12.24 -5.75
N PHE A 284 9.48 10.95 -5.83
CA PHE A 284 8.26 10.44 -6.43
C PHE A 284 7.03 10.93 -5.68
N ILE A 285 6.98 10.75 -4.35
CA ILE A 285 5.90 11.23 -3.48
C ILE A 285 5.66 12.74 -3.69
N TYR A 286 6.72 13.54 -3.74
CA TYR A 286 6.60 14.99 -3.93
C TYR A 286 6.00 15.34 -5.32
N ASN A 287 6.45 14.68 -6.39
CA ASN A 287 5.88 14.88 -7.73
C ASN A 287 4.42 14.40 -7.82
N SER A 288 4.15 13.24 -7.23
CA SER A 288 2.82 12.66 -7.06
C SER A 288 1.85 13.61 -6.37
N SER A 289 2.31 14.31 -5.33
CA SER A 289 1.54 15.29 -4.57
C SER A 289 1.12 16.51 -5.39
N ARG A 290 1.89 16.85 -6.44
CA ARG A 290 1.61 17.97 -7.37
C ARG A 290 0.89 17.54 -8.64
N SER A 291 0.68 16.24 -8.82
CA SER A 291 0.00 15.68 -9.98
C SER A 291 -1.45 16.17 -10.08
N GLU A 292 -2.07 16.02 -11.25
CA GLU A 292 -3.49 16.33 -11.40
C GLU A 292 -4.40 15.56 -10.44
N ILE A 293 -3.97 14.37 -10.00
CA ILE A 293 -4.71 13.49 -9.11
C ILE A 293 -4.74 14.06 -7.68
N ARG A 294 -3.64 14.67 -7.24
CA ARG A 294 -3.47 15.10 -5.83
C ARG A 294 -3.45 16.60 -5.62
N ARG A 295 -3.15 17.41 -6.64
CA ARG A 295 -3.04 18.88 -6.53
C ARG A 295 -4.31 19.56 -6.01
N GLY A 296 -5.48 18.94 -6.21
CA GLY A 296 -6.75 19.47 -5.72
C GLY A 296 -6.91 19.39 -4.21
N PHE A 297 -6.11 18.56 -3.53
CA PHE A 297 -6.16 18.38 -2.08
C PHE A 297 -5.17 19.29 -1.35
N ALA A 298 -4.03 19.64 -1.96
CA ALA A 298 -3.02 20.47 -1.30
C ALA A 298 -3.48 21.94 -1.18
N ARG A 299 -3.24 22.54 -0.01
CA ARG A 299 -3.29 23.99 0.19
C ARG A 299 -1.93 24.58 -0.18
N LYS A 300 -1.96 25.76 -0.80
CA LYS A 300 -0.77 26.59 -1.01
C LYS A 300 -0.46 27.38 0.25
#